data_AF-A0A7W1R6G4-F1
#
_entry.id   AF-A0A7W1R6G4-F1
#
_cell.length_a   1.000
_cell.length_b   1.000
_cell.length_c   1.000
_cell.angle_alpha   90.00
_cell.angle_beta   90.00
_cell.angle_gamma   90.00
#
_symmetry.space_group_name_H-M   'P 1'
#
loop_
_entity.id
_entity.type
_entity.pdbx_description
1 polymer ?
#
loop_
_entity_poly.entity_id
_entity_poly.type
_entity_poly.pdbx_seq_one_letter_code
_entity_poly.pdbx_strand_id
1 'polypeptide(L)'
;MRLQSDDDDRTVIGTMISASRIVRAGLIGTVVFAATAVFAAVSFSTTAQWVGAITAIVLFAAGVFAFLWSYVHALGRSRADEISVAGLYLLTGSATPASVKRTLWLCLIAQVAIALATTLARPNGPDGNPGSSLAVGFLVAMFGLGLNGLWTAFHGEFPPRRDLPPDTAPDEVPTEPDAIGQNADHG
;
A
#
# COMPACT_ATOMS: atom_id res chain seq x y z
N MET A 1 -22.04 14.85 -24.28
CA MET A 1 -21.97 13.37 -24.32
C MET A 1 -20.52 12.91 -24.13
N ARG A 2 -19.90 13.24 -22.99
CA ARG A 2 -18.50 12.91 -22.64
C ARG A 2 -18.28 12.64 -21.14
N LEU A 3 -19.35 12.77 -20.33
CA LEU A 3 -19.29 12.58 -18.88
C LEU A 3 -19.62 11.14 -18.45
N GLN A 4 -20.35 10.40 -19.30
CA GLN A 4 -20.74 9.01 -19.00
C GLN A 4 -19.57 8.01 -19.13
N SER A 5 -18.56 8.31 -19.96
CA SER A 5 -17.43 7.40 -20.21
C SER A 5 -16.41 7.37 -19.06
N ASP A 6 -16.20 8.50 -18.39
CA ASP A 6 -15.21 8.61 -17.30
C ASP A 6 -15.70 7.94 -16.01
N ASP A 7 -17.01 7.97 -15.74
CA ASP A 7 -17.60 7.27 -14.60
C ASP A 7 -17.67 5.75 -14.81
N ASP A 8 -17.90 5.30 -16.05
CA ASP A 8 -17.91 3.87 -16.37
C ASP A 8 -16.49 3.28 -16.26
N ASP A 9 -15.45 3.98 -16.75
CA ASP A 9 -14.04 3.57 -16.60
C ASP A 9 -13.58 3.54 -15.14
N ARG A 10 -14.01 4.50 -14.32
CA ARG A 10 -13.72 4.51 -12.86
C ARG A 10 -14.42 3.36 -12.14
N THR A 11 -15.64 3.04 -12.53
CA THR A 11 -16.41 1.92 -11.99
C THR A 11 -15.78 0.59 -12.42
N VAL A 12 -15.32 0.47 -13.67
CA VAL A 12 -14.62 -0.72 -14.19
C VAL A 12 -13.26 -0.91 -13.52
N ILE A 13 -12.42 0.13 -13.37
CA ILE A 13 -11.13 0.03 -12.69
C ILE A 13 -11.30 -0.25 -11.18
N GLY A 14 -12.29 0.37 -10.53
CA GLY A 14 -12.67 0.06 -9.15
C GLY A 14 -13.20 -1.37 -8.98
N THR A 15 -13.80 -1.93 -10.03
CA THR A 15 -14.25 -3.34 -10.09
C THR A 15 -13.09 -4.31 -10.36
N MET A 16 -12.03 -3.89 -11.05
CA MET A 16 -10.92 -4.78 -11.45
C MET A 16 -10.07 -5.28 -10.27
N ILE A 17 -9.87 -4.47 -9.23
CA ILE A 17 -9.12 -4.87 -8.03
C ILE A 17 -10.06 -5.02 -6.85
N SER A 18 -10.56 -6.24 -6.63
CA SER A 18 -11.42 -6.53 -5.48
C SER A 18 -10.63 -6.48 -4.16
N ALA A 19 -11.18 -5.78 -3.15
CA ALA A 19 -10.64 -5.71 -1.78
C ALA A 19 -10.29 -7.08 -1.20
N SER A 20 -11.15 -8.08 -1.44
CA SER A 20 -10.95 -9.46 -0.99
C SER A 20 -9.71 -10.11 -1.63
N ARG A 21 -9.42 -9.79 -2.89
CA ARG A 21 -8.27 -10.36 -3.62
C ARG A 21 -6.95 -9.81 -3.07
N ILE A 22 -6.89 -8.54 -2.70
CA ILE A 22 -5.69 -7.94 -2.09
C ILE A 22 -5.39 -8.61 -0.74
N VAL A 23 -6.40 -8.76 0.12
CA VAL A 23 -6.24 -9.45 1.42
C VAL A 23 -5.80 -10.90 1.21
N ARG A 24 -6.43 -11.60 0.26
CA ARG A 24 -6.06 -12.98 -0.08
C ARG A 24 -4.64 -13.08 -0.65
N ALA A 25 -4.20 -12.12 -1.46
CA ALA A 25 -2.83 -12.07 -1.96
C ALA A 25 -1.83 -11.91 -0.79
N GLY A 26 -2.14 -11.06 0.18
CA GLY A 26 -1.36 -10.91 1.41
C GLY A 26 -1.22 -12.22 2.19
N LEU A 27 -2.33 -12.94 2.39
CA LEU A 27 -2.34 -14.25 3.05
C LEU A 27 -1.53 -15.28 2.27
N ILE A 28 -1.78 -15.44 0.97
CA ILE A 28 -1.10 -16.43 0.11
C ILE A 28 0.41 -16.14 0.08
N GLY A 29 0.81 -14.89 -0.17
CA GLY A 29 2.22 -14.53 -0.22
C GLY A 29 2.93 -14.77 1.12
N THR A 30 2.24 -14.51 2.24
CA THR A 30 2.78 -14.79 3.58
C THR A 30 2.93 -16.29 3.84
N VAL A 31 1.95 -17.11 3.45
CA VAL A 31 2.03 -18.58 3.58
C VAL A 31 3.14 -19.16 2.70
N VAL A 32 3.27 -18.69 1.45
CA VAL A 32 4.33 -19.11 0.53
C VAL A 32 5.71 -18.72 1.07
N PHE A 33 5.85 -17.51 1.60
CA PHE A 33 7.08 -17.09 2.26
C PHE A 33 7.40 -17.95 3.48
N ALA A 34 6.43 -18.18 4.35
CA ALA A 34 6.60 -19.03 5.53
C ALA A 34 7.05 -20.45 5.15
N ALA A 35 6.38 -21.07 4.16
CA ALA A 35 6.69 -22.42 3.72
C ALA A 35 8.12 -22.52 3.15
N THR A 36 8.51 -21.58 2.30
CA THR A 36 9.85 -21.56 1.69
C THR A 36 10.95 -21.20 2.69
N ALA A 37 10.67 -20.32 3.66
CA ALA A 37 11.58 -20.02 4.76
C ALA A 37 11.80 -21.23 5.68
N VAL A 38 10.73 -21.93 6.08
CA VAL A 38 10.81 -23.16 6.88
C VAL A 38 11.55 -24.26 6.11
N PHE A 39 11.26 -24.42 4.82
CA PHE A 39 11.95 -25.39 3.97
C PHE A 39 13.47 -25.12 3.89
N ALA A 40 13.86 -23.85 3.72
CA ALA A 40 15.26 -23.43 3.75
C ALA A 40 15.91 -23.65 5.13
N ALA A 41 15.17 -23.41 6.21
CA ALA A 41 15.65 -23.59 7.58
C ALA A 41 15.86 -25.06 7.95
N VAL A 42 14.97 -25.97 7.52
CA VAL A 42 15.01 -27.39 7.92
C VAL A 42 15.90 -28.24 7.01
N SER A 43 15.95 -27.96 5.70
CA SER A 43 16.69 -28.82 4.75
C SER A 43 18.18 -28.53 4.67
N PHE A 44 18.63 -27.37 5.16
CA PHE A 44 20.03 -26.91 5.16
C PHE A 44 20.76 -26.99 3.80
N SER A 45 20.05 -27.09 2.68
CA SER A 45 20.62 -27.24 1.34
C SER A 45 20.72 -25.91 0.58
N THR A 46 21.72 -25.78 -0.30
CA THR A 46 21.87 -24.61 -1.19
C THR A 46 20.64 -24.42 -2.07
N THR A 47 20.05 -25.51 -2.59
CA THR A 47 18.82 -25.46 -3.39
C THR A 47 17.65 -24.83 -2.63
N ALA A 48 17.46 -25.20 -1.37
CA ALA A 48 16.37 -24.63 -0.57
C ALA A 48 16.59 -23.14 -0.27
N GLN A 49 17.84 -22.71 -0.12
CA GLN A 49 18.16 -21.29 -0.01
C GLN A 49 17.82 -20.51 -1.28
N TRP A 50 18.13 -21.05 -2.47
CA TRP A 50 17.75 -20.43 -3.74
C TRP A 50 16.23 -20.31 -3.88
N VAL A 51 15.47 -21.34 -3.51
CA VAL A 51 13.99 -21.29 -3.51
C VAL A 51 13.48 -20.18 -2.59
N GLY A 52 14.02 -20.07 -1.38
CA GLY A 52 13.67 -19.00 -0.44
C GLY A 52 14.03 -17.61 -0.99
N ALA A 53 15.23 -17.44 -1.56
CA ALA A 53 15.70 -16.19 -2.12
C ALA A 53 14.86 -15.73 -3.32
N ILE A 54 14.57 -16.63 -4.27
CA ILE A 54 13.72 -16.34 -5.43
C ILE A 54 12.31 -15.93 -4.97
N THR A 55 11.75 -16.66 -4.01
CA THR A 55 10.44 -16.33 -3.43
C THR A 55 10.44 -14.93 -2.82
N ALA A 56 11.47 -14.60 -2.04
CA ALA A 56 11.61 -13.29 -1.43
C ALA A 56 11.75 -12.17 -2.47
N ILE A 57 12.54 -12.38 -3.53
CA ILE A 57 12.71 -11.41 -4.63
C ILE A 57 11.41 -11.18 -5.37
N VAL A 58 10.65 -12.23 -5.68
CA VAL A 58 9.35 -12.11 -6.37
C VAL A 58 8.35 -11.35 -5.51
N LEU A 59 8.24 -11.70 -4.22
CA LEU A 59 7.34 -11.00 -3.30
C LEU A 59 7.77 -9.54 -3.09
N PHE A 60 9.07 -9.28 -2.98
CA PHE A 60 9.61 -7.93 -2.89
C PHE A 60 9.26 -7.10 -4.13
N ALA A 61 9.50 -7.62 -5.34
CA ALA A 61 9.17 -6.94 -6.58
C ALA A 61 7.66 -6.66 -6.70
N ALA A 62 6.82 -7.64 -6.36
CA ALA A 62 5.37 -7.45 -6.30
C ALA A 62 4.96 -6.39 -5.27
N GLY A 63 5.63 -6.36 -4.12
CA GLY A 63 5.45 -5.35 -3.07
C GLY A 63 5.80 -3.94 -3.52
N VAL A 64 6.96 -3.78 -4.17
CA VAL A 64 7.39 -2.50 -4.76
C VAL A 64 6.40 -2.03 -5.81
N PHE A 65 5.95 -2.93 -6.69
CA PHE A 65 4.94 -2.60 -7.70
C PHE A 65 3.63 -2.13 -7.04
N ALA A 66 3.13 -2.89 -6.06
CA ALA A 66 1.92 -2.52 -5.31
C ALA A 66 2.07 -1.19 -4.57
N PHE A 67 3.23 -0.95 -3.95
CA PHE A 67 3.56 0.31 -3.29
C PHE A 67 3.51 1.49 -4.27
N LEU A 68 4.24 1.40 -5.39
CA LEU A 68 4.27 2.45 -6.39
C LEU A 68 2.90 2.70 -7.02
N TRP A 69 2.16 1.63 -7.32
CA TRP A 69 0.81 1.74 -7.87
C TRP A 69 -0.16 2.42 -6.90
N SER A 70 -0.08 2.06 -5.61
CA SER A 70 -0.86 2.71 -4.57
C SER A 70 -0.50 4.18 -4.41
N TYR A 71 0.78 4.53 -4.54
CA TYR A 71 1.27 5.91 -4.44
C TYR A 71 0.70 6.79 -5.55
N VAL A 72 0.81 6.36 -6.83
CA VAL A 72 0.30 7.16 -7.96
C VAL A 72 -1.22 7.34 -7.88
N HIS A 73 -1.94 6.31 -7.42
CA HIS A 73 -3.39 6.41 -7.23
C HIS A 73 -3.76 7.35 -6.07
N ALA A 74 -3.05 7.26 -4.95
CA ALA A 74 -3.24 8.14 -3.80
C ALA A 74 -2.92 9.60 -4.13
N LEU A 75 -1.92 9.89 -4.99
CA LEU A 75 -1.63 11.25 -5.43
C LEU A 75 -2.82 11.90 -6.14
N GLY A 76 -3.52 11.16 -6.99
CA GLY A 76 -4.72 11.65 -7.67
C GLY A 76 -5.82 12.02 -6.69
N ARG A 77 -6.09 11.14 -5.72
CA ARG A 77 -7.10 11.34 -4.67
C ARG A 77 -6.73 12.43 -3.66
N SER A 78 -5.44 12.61 -3.38
CA SER A 78 -4.95 13.57 -2.38
C SER A 78 -5.38 15.01 -2.65
N ARG A 79 -5.79 15.35 -3.89
CA ARG A 79 -6.33 16.66 -4.25
C ARG A 79 -7.65 16.98 -3.55
N ALA A 80 -8.47 15.96 -3.31
CA ALA A 80 -9.77 16.07 -2.65
C ALA A 80 -9.74 15.54 -1.21
N ASP A 81 -8.94 14.51 -0.95
CA ASP A 81 -8.88 13.79 0.32
C ASP A 81 -7.61 14.13 1.14
N GLU A 82 -7.73 14.18 2.47
CA GLU A 82 -6.59 14.28 3.38
C GLU A 82 -5.95 12.90 3.59
N ILE A 83 -4.98 12.56 2.74
CA ILE A 83 -4.28 11.27 2.76
C ILE A 83 -2.91 11.42 3.43
N SER A 84 -2.73 10.78 4.57
CA SER A 84 -1.42 10.65 5.24
C SER A 84 -0.68 9.38 4.81
N VAL A 85 0.65 9.42 4.73
CA VAL A 85 1.48 8.26 4.41
C VAL A 85 1.29 7.13 5.43
N ALA A 86 1.18 7.48 6.71
CA ALA A 86 0.89 6.52 7.77
C ALA A 86 -0.50 5.89 7.62
N GLY A 87 -1.53 6.68 7.28
CA GLY A 87 -2.87 6.16 7.00
C GLY A 87 -2.87 5.21 5.81
N LEU A 88 -2.13 5.56 4.76
CA LEU A 88 -2.04 4.79 3.53
C LEU A 88 -1.33 3.44 3.71
N TYR A 89 -0.14 3.42 4.32
CA TYR A 89 0.70 2.21 4.37
C TYR A 89 0.72 1.50 5.72
N LEU A 90 0.52 2.23 6.81
CA LEU A 90 0.44 1.66 8.16
C LEU A 90 -1.00 1.46 8.62
N LEU A 91 -2.00 1.78 7.79
CA LEU A 91 -3.42 1.58 8.11
C LEU A 91 -3.83 2.33 9.38
N THR A 92 -3.22 3.49 9.64
CA THR A 92 -3.58 4.34 10.78
C THR A 92 -4.84 5.15 10.51
N GLY A 93 -5.57 5.53 11.57
CA GLY A 93 -6.86 6.22 11.43
C GLY A 93 -8.01 5.27 11.10
N SER A 94 -9.09 5.84 10.54
CA SER A 94 -10.36 5.16 10.28
C SER A 94 -10.56 4.73 8.82
N ALA A 95 -9.60 5.00 7.93
CA ALA A 95 -9.75 4.77 6.50
C ALA A 95 -9.89 3.29 6.11
N THR A 96 -9.57 2.36 7.01
CA THR A 96 -9.63 0.91 6.76
C THR A 96 -10.50 0.23 7.82
N PRO A 97 -11.46 -0.62 7.42
CA PRO A 97 -12.22 -1.44 8.36
C PRO A 97 -11.32 -2.29 9.26
N ALA A 98 -11.66 -2.38 10.55
CA ALA A 98 -10.82 -3.04 11.56
C ALA A 98 -10.47 -4.50 11.24
N SER A 99 -11.39 -5.23 10.61
CA SER A 99 -11.19 -6.63 10.20
C SER A 99 -10.10 -6.77 9.14
N VAL A 100 -10.12 -5.91 8.11
CA VAL A 100 -9.12 -5.89 7.04
C VAL A 100 -7.78 -5.44 7.60
N LYS A 101 -7.77 -4.33 8.37
CA LYS A 101 -6.58 -3.80 9.02
C LYS A 101 -5.87 -4.86 9.84
N ARG A 102 -6.61 -5.61 10.67
CA ARG A 102 -6.04 -6.68 11.49
C ARG A 102 -5.38 -7.76 10.64
N THR A 103 -6.05 -8.23 9.60
CA THR A 103 -5.51 -9.28 8.72
C THR A 103 -4.23 -8.84 8.01
N LEU A 104 -4.22 -7.62 7.47
CA LEU A 104 -3.07 -7.08 6.75
C LEU A 104 -1.88 -6.81 7.69
N TRP A 105 -2.12 -6.25 8.88
CA TRP A 105 -1.09 -6.13 9.91
C TRP A 105 -0.55 -7.47 10.38
N LEU A 106 -1.41 -8.48 10.58
CA LEU A 106 -0.97 -9.82 10.95
C LEU A 106 -0.07 -10.43 9.88
N CYS A 107 -0.38 -10.22 8.59
CA CYS A 107 0.49 -10.68 7.50
C CYS A 107 1.86 -9.98 7.54
N LEU A 108 1.88 -8.65 7.67
CA LEU A 108 3.13 -7.89 7.75
C LEU A 108 3.98 -8.28 8.96
N ILE A 109 3.36 -8.38 10.15
CA ILE A 109 4.04 -8.82 11.38
C ILE A 109 4.57 -10.24 11.22
N ALA A 110 3.80 -11.15 10.65
CA ALA A 110 4.25 -12.51 10.38
C ALA A 110 5.46 -12.54 9.45
N GLN A 111 5.46 -11.75 8.36
CA GLN A 111 6.60 -11.65 7.44
C GLN A 111 7.86 -11.16 8.16
N VAL A 112 7.75 -10.10 8.98
CA VAL A 112 8.88 -9.59 9.78
C VAL A 112 9.37 -10.63 10.78
N ALA A 113 8.45 -11.28 11.50
CA ALA A 113 8.79 -12.30 12.49
C ALA A 113 9.47 -13.53 11.87
N ILE A 114 8.97 -14.00 10.72
CA ILE A 114 9.58 -15.10 9.95
C ILE A 114 10.97 -14.70 9.48
N ALA A 115 11.13 -13.52 8.85
CA ALA A 115 12.43 -13.05 8.40
C ALA A 115 13.44 -12.98 9.55
N LEU A 116 13.03 -12.45 10.70
CA LEU A 116 13.85 -12.38 11.90
C LEU A 116 14.22 -13.77 12.42
N ALA A 117 13.23 -14.65 12.60
CA ALA A 117 13.45 -16.01 13.09
C ALA A 117 14.41 -16.79 12.19
N THR A 118 14.21 -16.70 10.87
CA THR A 118 15.05 -17.40 9.89
C THR A 118 16.48 -16.86 9.92
N THR A 119 16.64 -15.53 9.99
CA THR A 119 17.95 -14.86 10.08
C THR A 119 18.70 -15.25 11.35
N LEU A 120 18.02 -15.25 12.50
CA LEU A 120 18.64 -15.63 13.78
C LEU A 120 18.99 -17.13 13.85
N ALA A 121 18.19 -17.99 13.22
CA ALA A 121 18.43 -19.43 13.18
C ALA A 121 19.67 -19.82 12.35
N ARG A 122 20.17 -18.94 11.48
CA ARG A 122 21.37 -19.20 10.67
C ARG A 122 22.26 -17.94 10.63
N PRO A 123 23.16 -17.80 11.63
CA PRO A 123 24.08 -16.68 11.73
C PRO A 123 25.08 -16.60 10.56
N ASN A 124 25.44 -17.75 9.98
CA ASN A 124 26.50 -17.87 8.95
C ASN A 124 25.91 -18.08 7.55
N GLY A 125 26.36 -17.28 6.58
CA GLY A 125 26.02 -17.42 5.16
C GLY A 125 26.69 -18.62 4.48
N PRO A 126 26.31 -18.95 3.24
CA PRO A 126 26.91 -20.03 2.44
C PRO A 126 28.43 -19.86 2.24
N ASP A 127 28.90 -18.61 2.22
CA ASP A 127 30.32 -18.24 2.03
C ASP A 127 31.12 -18.21 3.34
N GLY A 128 30.55 -18.69 4.46
CA GLY A 128 31.17 -18.63 5.78
C GLY A 128 31.14 -17.24 6.44
N ASN A 129 30.79 -16.18 5.69
CA ASN A 129 30.58 -14.85 6.24
C ASN A 129 29.21 -14.72 6.95
N PRO A 130 29.16 -14.15 8.17
CA PRO A 130 27.90 -13.90 8.85
C PRO A 130 26.96 -13.00 8.04
N GLY A 131 25.67 -13.36 7.96
CA GLY A 131 24.60 -12.42 7.59
C GLY A 131 24.18 -12.24 6.12
N SER A 132 24.85 -12.83 5.11
CA SER A 132 24.61 -12.46 3.70
C SER A 132 23.29 -13.00 3.09
N SER A 133 22.95 -14.28 3.24
CA SER A 133 21.86 -14.90 2.44
C SER A 133 20.45 -14.87 3.05
N LEU A 134 20.32 -14.57 4.35
CA LEU A 134 19.00 -14.56 5.01
C LEU A 134 18.42 -13.17 5.26
N ALA A 135 19.25 -12.12 5.19
CA ALA A 135 18.78 -10.73 5.22
C ALA A 135 17.79 -10.42 4.09
N VAL A 136 17.84 -11.19 2.98
CA VAL A 136 16.89 -11.11 1.85
C VAL A 136 15.43 -11.30 2.31
N GLY A 137 15.19 -12.06 3.38
CA GLY A 137 13.85 -12.24 3.94
C GLY A 137 13.19 -10.93 4.42
N PHE A 138 13.99 -9.94 4.85
CA PHE A 138 13.45 -8.64 5.27
C PHE A 138 12.86 -7.84 4.10
N LEU A 139 13.26 -8.13 2.85
CA LEU A 139 12.68 -7.51 1.67
C LEU A 139 11.18 -7.87 1.52
N VAL A 140 10.76 -9.03 2.04
CA VAL A 140 9.36 -9.48 1.95
C VAL A 140 8.41 -8.56 2.72
N ALA A 141 8.87 -7.83 3.75
CA ALA A 141 8.04 -6.84 4.43
C ALA A 141 7.49 -5.76 3.48
N MET A 142 8.20 -5.49 2.37
CA MET A 142 7.72 -4.58 1.33
C MET A 142 6.48 -5.10 0.60
N PHE A 143 6.29 -6.42 0.54
CA PHE A 143 5.06 -7.03 0.04
C PHE A 143 3.86 -6.68 0.93
N GLY A 144 3.99 -6.89 2.24
CA GLY A 144 2.95 -6.51 3.21
C GLY A 144 2.64 -5.01 3.16
N LEU A 145 3.67 -4.15 3.22
CA LEU A 145 3.49 -2.70 3.14
C LEU A 145 2.87 -2.25 1.81
N GLY A 146 3.33 -2.81 0.68
CA GLY A 146 2.78 -2.49 -0.63
C GLY A 146 1.30 -2.86 -0.75
N LEU A 147 0.89 -4.02 -0.24
CA LEU A 147 -0.52 -4.43 -0.24
C LEU A 147 -1.38 -3.62 0.75
N ASN A 148 -0.83 -3.15 1.87
CA ASN A 148 -1.52 -2.20 2.75
C ASN A 148 -1.85 -0.90 2.00
N GLY A 149 -0.84 -0.33 1.33
CA GLY A 149 -1.00 0.85 0.49
C GLY A 149 -2.01 0.62 -0.62
N LEU A 150 -1.88 -0.50 -1.34
CA LEU A 150 -2.74 -0.84 -2.46
C LEU A 150 -4.20 -0.99 -2.02
N TRP A 151 -4.47 -1.69 -0.91
CA TRP A 151 -5.82 -1.81 -0.39
C TRP A 151 -6.39 -0.44 -0.06
N THR A 152 -5.64 0.37 0.67
CA THR A 152 -6.12 1.66 1.18
C THR A 152 -6.26 2.71 0.07
N ALA A 153 -5.41 2.68 -0.96
CA ALA A 153 -5.53 3.57 -2.11
C ALA A 153 -6.83 3.33 -2.88
N PHE A 154 -7.25 2.08 -3.06
CA PHE A 154 -8.43 1.71 -3.86
C PHE A 154 -9.73 1.64 -3.05
N HIS A 155 -9.66 1.35 -1.76
CA HIS A 155 -10.84 1.07 -0.93
C HIS A 155 -10.90 1.89 0.36
N GLY A 156 -9.86 2.68 0.65
CA GLY A 156 -9.81 3.48 1.86
C GLY A 156 -10.71 4.71 1.77
N GLU A 157 -11.44 4.98 2.85
CA GLU A 157 -12.30 6.15 3.01
C GLU A 157 -11.56 7.23 3.81
N PHE A 158 -11.12 8.29 3.14
CA PHE A 158 -10.36 9.37 3.75
C PHE A 158 -11.25 10.60 3.97
N PRO A 159 -11.00 11.40 5.02
CA PRO A 159 -11.74 12.64 5.22
C PRO A 159 -11.41 13.65 4.11
N PRO A 160 -12.34 14.57 3.78
CA PRO A 160 -12.08 15.64 2.82
C PRO A 160 -10.90 16.52 3.25
N ARG A 161 -10.19 17.09 2.28
CA ARG A 161 -9.09 18.03 2.50
C ARG A 161 -9.61 19.30 3.18
N ARG A 162 -9.05 19.61 4.36
CA ARG A 162 -9.44 20.74 5.22
C ARG A 162 -9.31 22.12 4.59
N ASP A 163 -8.48 22.24 3.56
CA ASP A 163 -8.13 23.53 2.92
C ASP A 163 -9.06 23.88 1.73
N LEU A 164 -10.07 23.04 1.45
CA LEU A 164 -11.10 23.35 0.45
C LEU A 164 -12.11 24.35 1.05
N PRO A 165 -12.44 25.46 0.36
CA PRO A 165 -13.46 26.39 0.82
C PRO A 165 -14.79 25.64 1.09
N PRO A 166 -15.55 26.00 2.15
CA PRO A 166 -16.82 25.33 2.50
C PRO A 166 -17.90 25.36 1.41
N ASP A 167 -17.70 26.16 0.36
CA ASP A 167 -18.75 26.64 -0.54
C ASP A 167 -18.65 26.09 -1.98
N THR A 168 -18.16 24.85 -2.13
CA THR A 168 -18.25 24.11 -3.41
C THR A 168 -19.25 22.94 -3.35
N ALA A 169 -20.07 22.89 -2.29
CA ALA A 169 -21.33 22.15 -2.33
C ALA A 169 -22.28 22.84 -3.33
N PRO A 170 -23.09 22.11 -4.12
CA PRO A 170 -24.02 22.75 -5.05
C PRO A 170 -25.09 23.54 -4.28
N ASP A 171 -25.25 24.81 -4.65
CA ASP A 171 -26.27 25.81 -4.27
C ASP A 171 -26.10 26.39 -2.84
N GLU A 172 -25.78 27.67 -2.63
CA GLU A 172 -26.27 28.92 -3.24
C GLU A 172 -25.12 29.91 -3.45
N VAL A 173 -25.00 30.50 -4.65
CA VAL A 173 -24.13 31.68 -4.87
C VAL A 173 -24.88 32.92 -4.37
N PRO A 174 -24.43 33.60 -3.29
CA PRO A 174 -24.97 34.91 -2.98
C PRO A 174 -24.42 35.89 -4.02
N THR A 175 -25.28 36.36 -4.91
CA THR A 175 -24.97 37.50 -5.77
C THR A 175 -24.88 38.74 -4.89
N GLU A 176 -23.68 39.05 -4.38
CA GLU A 176 -23.42 40.37 -3.77
C GLU A 176 -23.14 41.38 -4.91
N PRO A 177 -23.97 42.42 -5.07
CA PRO A 177 -23.64 43.54 -5.93
C PRO A 177 -22.65 44.46 -5.20
N ASP A 178 -21.72 45.03 -5.96
CA ASP A 178 -20.79 46.11 -5.60
C ASP A 178 -19.43 45.74 -5.00
N ALA A 179 -18.44 45.54 -5.89
CA ALA A 179 -17.11 46.15 -5.73
C ALA A 179 -16.28 46.02 -7.04
N ILE A 180 -16.70 46.70 -8.11
CA ILE A 180 -15.79 47.06 -9.22
C ILE A 180 -15.59 48.58 -9.15
N GLY A 181 -14.62 49.00 -8.35
CA GLY A 181 -14.34 50.41 -8.10
C GLY A 181 -12.94 50.67 -7.58
N GLN A 182 -11.93 50.06 -8.20
CA GLN A 182 -10.52 50.35 -7.90
C GLN A 182 -9.75 50.35 -9.22
N ASN A 183 -9.65 51.50 -9.90
CA ASN A 183 -8.60 51.87 -10.87
C ASN A 183 -8.96 53.18 -11.60
N ALA A 184 -9.11 54.31 -10.90
CA ALA A 184 -9.47 55.57 -11.54
C ALA A 184 -8.66 56.80 -11.11
N ASP A 185 -7.51 56.67 -10.44
CA ASP A 185 -6.80 57.89 -9.99
C ASP A 185 -5.26 57.85 -10.08
N HIS A 186 -4.76 57.52 -11.28
CA HIS A 186 -3.38 57.82 -11.66
C HIS A 186 -3.37 58.49 -13.05
N GLY A 187 -3.56 59.82 -13.05
CA GLY A 187 -3.41 60.72 -14.19
C GLY A 187 -2.81 62.04 -13.75
#